data_AF-A0A831M4F0-F1
#
_entry.id   AF-A0A831M4F0-F1
#
_cell.length_a   1.000
_cell.length_b   1.000
_cell.length_c   1.000
_cell.angle_alpha   90.00
_cell.angle_beta   90.00
_cell.angle_gamma   90.00
#
_symmetry.space_group_name_H-M   'P 1'
#
loop_
_entity.id
_entity.type
_entity.pdbx_description
1 polymer ?
#
loop_
_entity_poly.entity_id
_entity_poly.type
_entity_poly.pdbx_seq_one_letter_code
_entity_poly.pdbx_strand_id
1 'polypeptide(L)' 'MLVAEALGKTYPLPKGELRVFEGLGFALERGELAAVMGASGVGKTT' A
#
# COMPACT_ATOMS: atom_id res chain seq x y z
N MET A 1 2.78 -6.47 -17.32
CA MET A 1 1.53 -6.24 -16.59
C MET A 1 1.50 -6.96 -15.24
N LEU A 2 1.75 -6.20 -14.19
CA LEU A 2 1.42 -6.49 -12.80
C LEU A 2 0.21 -5.60 -12.45
N VAL A 3 -0.82 -6.13 -11.82
CA VAL A 3 -2.01 -5.35 -11.41
C VAL A 3 -2.30 -5.62 -9.94
N ALA A 4 -2.55 -4.55 -9.21
CA ALA A 4 -3.05 -4.55 -7.84
C ALA A 4 -4.39 -3.81 -7.81
N GLU A 5 -5.38 -4.42 -7.19
CA GLU A 5 -6.74 -3.87 -7.08
C GLU A 5 -7.18 -3.87 -5.63
N ALA A 6 -7.73 -2.75 -5.17
CA ALA A 6 -8.35 -2.58 -3.86
C ALA A 6 -7.52 -3.08 -2.67
N LEU A 7 -6.19 -2.92 -2.70
CA LEU A 7 -5.31 -3.35 -1.62
C LEU A 7 -5.57 -2.53 -0.35
N GLY A 8 -5.58 -3.21 0.79
CA GLY A 8 -5.70 -2.61 2.10
C GLY A 8 -4.75 -3.25 3.09
N LYS A 9 -4.22 -2.44 4.01
CA LYS A 9 -3.36 -2.90 5.09
C LYS A 9 -3.82 -2.33 6.42
N THR A 10 -4.00 -3.23 7.38
CA THR A 10 -4.41 -2.89 8.74
C THR A 10 -3.54 -3.67 9.73
N TYR A 11 -3.17 -3.02 10.84
CA TYR A 11 -2.50 -3.66 11.96
C TYR A 11 -3.39 -3.62 13.21
N PRO A 12 -3.56 -4.73 13.92
CA PRO A 12 -4.21 -4.70 15.22
C PRO A 12 -3.33 -3.96 16.23
N LEU A 13 -3.95 -3.10 17.04
CA LEU A 13 -3.34 -2.39 18.15
C LEU A 13 -4.02 -2.79 19.46
N PRO A 14 -3.38 -2.58 20.63
CA PRO A 14 -4.01 -2.82 21.92
C PRO A 14 -5.32 -2.06 22.13
N LYS A 15 -5.52 -0.94 21.43
CA LYS A 15 -6.76 -0.14 21.42
C LYS A 15 -7.26 0.08 19.98
N GLY A 16 -7.77 -0.98 19.36
CA GLY A 16 -8.40 -0.91 18.03
C GLY A 16 -7.45 -1.29 16.91
N GLU A 17 -7.63 -0.68 15.74
CA GLU A 17 -6.88 -1.03 14.53
C GLU A 17 -6.26 0.21 13.90
N LEU A 18 -5.02 0.07 13.43
CA LEU A 18 -4.37 1.06 12.59
C LEU A 18 -4.56 0.65 11.13
N ARG A 19 -5.48 1.34 10.45
CA ARG A 19 -5.63 1.25 8.99
C ARG A 19 -4.56 2.10 8.35
N VAL A 20 -3.67 1.46 7.61
CA VAL A 20 -2.49 2.09 6.99
C VAL A 20 -2.85 2.66 5.63
N PHE A 21 -3.56 1.88 4.82
CA PHE A 21 -4.21 2.32 3.60
C PHE A 21 -5.36 1.35 3.25
N GLU A 22 -6.25 1.79 2.38
CA GLU A 22 -7.40 1.03 1.88
C GLU A 22 -7.68 1.45 0.45
N GLY A 23 -8.05 0.49 -0.40
CA GLY A 23 -8.42 0.76 -1.79
C GLY A 23 -7.26 1.12 -2.71
N LEU A 24 -6.00 0.78 -2.37
CA LEU A 24 -4.85 1.07 -3.22
C LEU A 24 -4.89 0.18 -4.48
N GLY A 25 -4.86 0.81 -5.65
CA GLY A 25 -4.79 0.13 -6.94
C GLY A 25 -3.72 0.72 -7.84
N PHE A 26 -2.99 -0.14 -8.55
CA PHE A 26 -2.01 0.27 -9.55
C PHE A 26 -1.78 -0.84 -10.58
N ALA A 27 -1.37 -0.44 -11.77
CA ALA A 27 -0.89 -1.36 -12.81
C ALA A 27 0.54 -0.94 -13.21
N LEU A 28 1.35 -1.94 -13.54
CA LEU A 28 2.76 -1.78 -13.90
C LEU A 28 3.07 -2.63 -15.12
N GLU A 29 3.53 -1.99 -16.18
CA GLU A 29 3.95 -2.68 -17.40
C GLU A 29 5.38 -3.19 -17.35
N ARG A 30 5.67 -4.15 -18.23
CA ARG A 30 7.02 -4.69 -18.34
C ARG A 30 7.96 -3.59 -18.83
N GLY A 31 8.97 -3.28 -18.03
CA GLY A 31 9.94 -2.22 -18.32
C GLY A 31 9.60 -0.87 -17.66
N GLU A 32 8.47 -0.76 -16.97
CA GLU A 32 8.15 0.42 -16.16
C GLU A 32 8.82 0.36 -14.78
N LEU A 33 9.19 1.54 -14.27
CA LEU A 33 9.77 1.72 -12.95
C LEU A 33 8.84 2.59 -12.12
N ALA A 34 8.45 2.10 -10.94
CA ALA A 34 7.66 2.86 -9.98
C ALA A 34 8.44 3.03 -8.67
N ALA A 35 8.19 4.14 -7.98
CA ALA A 35 8.72 4.41 -6.66
C ALA A 35 7.56 4.67 -5.69
N VAL A 36 7.61 4.03 -4.51
CA VAL A 36 6.64 4.25 -3.44
C VAL A 36 7.17 5.35 -2.51
N MET A 37 6.51 6.51 -2.48
CA MET A 37 6.91 7.68 -1.70
C MET A 37 5.85 8.10 -0.66
N GLY A 38 6.26 8.84 0.37
CA GLY A 38 5.39 9.30 1.46
C GLY A 38 6.11 9.40 2.81
N ALA A 39 5.47 10.05 3.79
CA ALA A 39 6.01 10.27 5.15
C ALA A 39 6.41 8.96 5.87
N SER A 40 7.14 9.02 6.99
CA SER A 40 7.42 7.80 7.77
C SER A 40 6.12 7.24 8.37
N GLY A 41 5.93 5.92 8.32
CA GLY A 41 4.78 5.24 8.95
C GLY A 41 3.49 5.08 8.12
N VAL A 42 3.41 5.60 6.88
CA VAL A 42 2.21 5.48 6.00
C VAL A 42 2.09 4.11 5.27
N GLY A 43 2.97 3.15 5.52
CA GLY A 43 2.85 1.81 4.91
C GLY A 43 3.51 1.65 3.55
N LYS A 44 4.65 2.30 3.32
CA LYS A 44 5.39 2.15 2.05
C LYS A 44 6.12 0.82 1.91
N THR A 45 6.54 0.23 3.03
CA THR A 45 7.34 -0.99 3.09
C THR A 45 6.46 -2.23 3.30
N THR A 46 5.14 -2.07 3.40
CA THR A 46 4.23 -3.17 3.72
C THR A 46 2.97 -3.10 2.91
#